data_AF-A0AA40C693-F1
#
_entry.id   AF-A0AA40C693-F1
#
_cell.length_a   1.000
_cell.length_b   1.000
_cell.length_c   1.000
_cell.angle_alpha   90.00
_cell.angle_beta   90.00
_cell.angle_gamma   90.00
#
_symmetry.space_group_name_H-M   'P 1'
#
loop_
_entity.id
_entity.type
_entity.pdbx_description
1 polymer ?
#
loop_
_entity_poly.entity_id
_entity_poly.type
_entity_poly.pdbx_seq_one_letter_code
_entity_poly.pdbx_strand_id
1 'polypeptide(L)'
;MIGTVNQTNVEIVKVLGRDSEVLTHIQDSFHTMVMACNSKGLPPIEISCFYKELPLLAVSLVDLAILPGYIPISIHRNHIKITKFVGVNNPGFITVSGEFYRWAKEVAAVDTPWYAISDRSHVK
;
A
#
# COMPACT_ATOMS: atom_id res chain seq x y z
N MET A 1 20.96 28.96 -23.47
CA MET A 1 19.95 28.11 -22.80
C MET A 1 20.32 28.08 -21.31
N ILE A 2 19.68 28.93 -20.50
CA ILE A 2 20.01 29.06 -19.07
C ILE A 2 19.17 28.03 -18.34
N GLY A 3 19.79 26.92 -17.94
CA GLY A 3 19.12 25.86 -17.19
C GLY A 3 18.85 26.33 -15.76
N THR A 4 17.59 26.31 -15.36
CA THR A 4 17.18 26.57 -13.98
C THR A 4 17.78 25.50 -13.07
N VAL A 5 18.80 25.85 -12.29
CA VAL A 5 19.28 25.01 -11.19
C VAL A 5 18.22 25.08 -10.10
N ASN A 6 17.40 24.04 -9.97
CA ASN A 6 16.52 23.88 -8.81
C ASN A 6 17.41 23.71 -7.58
N GLN A 7 17.42 24.73 -6.72
CA GLN A 7 18.14 24.70 -5.45
C GLN A 7 17.32 23.87 -4.46
N THR A 8 17.39 22.55 -4.60
CA THR A 8 16.71 21.61 -3.70
C THR A 8 17.30 21.76 -2.31
N ASN A 9 16.47 22.00 -1.30
CA ASN A 9 16.90 21.94 0.10
C ASN A 9 17.38 20.50 0.38
N VAL A 10 18.69 20.32 0.49
CA VAL A 10 19.28 18.99 0.69
C VAL A 10 19.10 18.50 2.12
N GLU A 11 18.85 19.39 3.08
CA GLU A 11 18.66 19.03 4.50
C GLU A 11 17.35 18.29 4.73
N ILE A 12 16.26 18.71 4.08
CA ILE A 12 14.99 17.98 4.16
C ILE A 12 15.07 16.59 3.50
N VAL A 13 15.86 16.46 2.43
CA VAL A 13 16.06 15.16 1.75
C VAL A 13 16.90 14.21 2.60
N LYS A 14 17.78 14.70 3.49
CA LYS A 14 18.55 13.84 4.42
C LYS A 14 17.65 13.07 5.38
N VAL A 15 16.50 13.63 5.78
CA VAL A 15 15.52 12.92 6.63
C VAL A 15 14.87 11.76 5.87
N LEU A 16 14.83 11.82 4.54
CA LEU A 16 14.41 10.70 3.69
C LEU A 16 15.52 9.66 3.48
N GLY A 17 16.62 9.83 4.23
CA GLY A 17 17.81 9.00 4.37
C GLY A 17 17.54 7.52 4.60
N ARG A 18 18.42 6.66 4.07
CA ARG A 18 18.54 5.28 4.56
C ARG A 18 18.96 5.36 6.03
N ASP A 19 18.36 4.52 6.86
CA ASP A 19 18.61 4.49 8.32
C ASP A 19 18.21 5.78 9.06
N SER A 20 17.31 6.58 8.47
CA SER A 20 16.72 7.74 9.14
C SER A 20 15.93 7.29 10.37
N GLU A 21 16.41 7.66 11.55
CA GLU A 21 15.73 7.41 12.83
C GLU A 21 14.29 7.95 12.82
N VAL A 22 14.08 9.09 12.17
CA VAL A 22 12.75 9.70 12.02
C VAL A 22 11.83 8.80 11.19
N LEU A 23 12.31 8.25 10.08
CA LEU A 23 11.51 7.34 9.25
C LEU A 23 11.24 6.01 9.96
N THR A 24 12.24 5.45 10.65
CA THR A 24 12.07 4.24 11.47
C THR A 24 11.02 4.48 12.55
N HIS A 25 11.11 5.58 13.29
CA HIS A 25 10.14 5.92 14.32
C HIS A 25 8.72 6.13 13.76
N ILE A 26 8.58 6.75 12.58
CA ILE A 26 7.28 6.88 11.89
C ILE A 26 6.72 5.49 11.54
N GLN A 27 7.56 4.59 10.99
CA GLN A 27 7.16 3.23 10.65
C GLN A 27 6.73 2.44 11.90
N ASP A 28 7.50 2.51 12.98
CA ASP A 28 7.20 1.82 14.24
C ASP A 28 5.92 2.35 14.91
N SER A 29 5.75 3.67 14.89
CA SER A 29 4.54 4.33 15.42
C SER A 29 3.30 3.92 14.63
N PHE A 30 3.40 3.91 13.29
CA PHE A 30 2.32 3.48 12.41
C PHE A 30 1.98 2.01 12.64
N HIS A 31 2.98 1.13 12.69
CA HIS A 31 2.78 -0.29 12.96
C HIS A 31 2.13 -0.53 14.33
N THR A 32 2.58 0.18 15.36
CA THR A 32 2.00 0.09 16.71
C THR A 32 0.53 0.49 16.71
N MET A 33 0.18 1.58 16.02
CA MET A 33 -1.21 2.03 15.88
C MET A 33 -2.08 0.96 15.21
N VAL A 34 -1.60 0.37 14.12
CA VAL A 34 -2.32 -0.68 13.39
C VAL A 34 -2.57 -1.91 14.28
N MET A 35 -1.56 -2.33 15.05
CA MET A 35 -1.70 -3.47 15.97
C MET A 35 -2.55 -3.18 17.19
N ALA A 36 -2.64 -1.91 17.62
CA ALA A 36 -3.44 -1.52 18.78
C ALA A 36 -4.95 -1.71 18.56
N CYS A 37 -5.44 -1.76 17.31
CA CYS A 37 -6.83 -2.12 17.03
C CYS A 37 -7.14 -3.54 17.52
N ASN A 38 -6.25 -4.50 17.24
CA ASN A 38 -6.41 -5.89 17.66
C ASN A 38 -6.40 -6.04 19.18
N SER A 39 -5.48 -5.34 19.87
CA SER A 39 -5.37 -5.43 21.34
C SER A 39 -6.54 -4.80 22.09
N LYS A 40 -7.27 -3.88 21.45
CA LYS A 40 -8.47 -3.23 22.01
C LYS A 40 -9.77 -3.95 21.65
N GLY A 41 -9.70 -5.10 20.97
CA GLY A 41 -10.89 -5.82 20.51
C GLY A 41 -11.67 -5.06 19.42
N LEU A 42 -11.05 -4.08 18.77
CA LEU A 42 -11.62 -3.40 17.62
C LEU A 42 -11.38 -4.25 16.36
N PRO A 43 -12.20 -4.08 15.31
CA PRO A 43 -11.96 -4.72 14.02
C PRO A 43 -10.51 -4.46 13.55
N PRO A 44 -9.79 -5.49 13.06
CA PRO A 44 -8.46 -5.31 12.51
C PRO A 44 -8.45 -4.32 11.34
N ILE A 45 -7.36 -3.56 11.22
CA ILE A 45 -7.11 -2.74 10.03
C ILE A 45 -6.50 -3.64 8.97
N GLU A 46 -7.21 -3.85 7.86
CA GLU A 46 -6.68 -4.56 6.70
C GLU A 46 -5.90 -3.61 5.78
N ILE A 47 -4.72 -4.04 5.35
CA ILE A 47 -3.80 -3.22 4.54
C ILE A 47 -3.24 -4.08 3.41
N SER A 48 -3.31 -3.57 2.19
CA SER A 48 -2.61 -4.16 1.03
C SER A 48 -1.39 -3.31 0.70
N CYS A 49 -0.19 -3.91 0.80
CA CYS A 49 1.07 -3.21 0.56
C CYS A 49 1.59 -3.51 -0.85
N PHE A 50 1.91 -2.48 -1.63
CA PHE A 50 2.51 -2.64 -2.96
C PHE A 50 3.95 -2.12 -2.98
N TYR A 51 4.86 -2.88 -3.59
CA TYR A 51 6.26 -2.47 -3.72
C TYR A 51 6.75 -2.51 -5.17
N LYS A 52 7.75 -1.67 -5.45
CA LYS A 52 8.42 -1.55 -6.77
C LYS A 52 9.45 -2.67 -6.92
N GLU A 53 9.54 -3.27 -8.10
CA GLU A 53 10.65 -4.20 -8.41
C GLU A 53 11.82 -3.52 -9.12
N LEU A 54 11.58 -2.40 -9.82
CA LEU A 54 12.64 -1.74 -10.58
C LEU A 54 13.30 -0.61 -9.76
N PRO A 55 14.64 -0.57 -9.69
CA PRO A 55 15.36 0.52 -9.05
C PRO A 55 15.20 1.83 -9.85
N LEU A 56 15.50 2.96 -9.20
CA LEU A 56 15.59 4.26 -9.86
C LEU A 56 17.00 4.81 -9.65
N LEU A 57 17.81 4.84 -10.71
CA LEU A 57 19.26 5.12 -10.69
C LEU A 57 19.70 6.45 -10.04
N ALA A 58 18.79 7.38 -9.76
CA ALA A 58 19.15 8.71 -9.22
C ALA A 58 18.56 9.02 -7.85
N VAL A 59 17.47 8.36 -7.43
CA VAL A 59 16.76 8.64 -6.16
C VAL A 59 15.99 7.39 -5.74
N SER A 60 16.68 6.39 -5.19
CA SER A 60 15.97 5.31 -4.48
C SER A 60 16.59 5.11 -3.11
N LEU A 61 16.14 5.93 -2.17
CA LEU A 61 16.45 5.81 -0.75
C LEU A 61 15.30 5.20 0.06
N VAL A 62 14.21 4.81 -0.61
CA VAL A 62 13.06 4.13 0.00
C VAL A 62 12.94 2.76 -0.62
N ASP A 63 13.45 1.75 0.07
CA ASP A 63 13.52 0.37 -0.43
C ASP A 63 12.55 -0.60 0.24
N LEU A 64 11.75 -0.19 1.24
CA LEU A 64 10.80 -1.12 1.85
C LEU A 64 9.45 -0.46 2.10
N ALA A 65 8.50 -0.70 1.19
CA ALA A 65 7.07 -0.65 1.49
C ALA A 65 6.62 -2.00 2.09
N ILE A 66 7.37 -2.49 3.08
CA ILE A 66 7.11 -3.77 3.74
C ILE A 66 6.60 -3.47 5.14
N LEU A 67 5.34 -3.77 5.37
CA LEU A 67 4.72 -3.70 6.69
C LEU A 67 4.68 -5.12 7.27
N PRO A 68 5.35 -5.39 8.40
CA PRO A 68 5.32 -6.72 9.02
C PRO A 68 3.88 -7.17 9.31
N GLY A 69 3.61 -8.46 9.07
CA GLY A 69 2.26 -9.03 9.21
C GLY A 69 1.37 -8.89 7.97
N TYR A 70 1.79 -8.15 6.95
CA TYR A 70 1.07 -8.03 5.68
C TYR A 70 1.89 -8.61 4.53
N ILE A 71 1.22 -9.26 3.59
CA ILE A 71 1.87 -9.85 2.42
C ILE A 71 2.12 -8.73 1.40
N PRO A 72 3.39 -8.42 1.07
CA PRO A 72 3.69 -7.39 0.09
C PRO A 72 3.41 -7.91 -1.33
N ILE A 73 2.82 -7.05 -2.15
CA ILE A 73 2.44 -7.34 -3.54
C ILE A 73 3.39 -6.59 -4.48
N SER A 74 4.04 -7.31 -5.38
CA SER A 74 5.03 -6.72 -6.27
C SER A 74 4.38 -6.05 -7.49
N ILE A 75 4.95 -4.93 -7.92
CA ILE A 75 4.62 -4.27 -9.18
C ILE A 75 5.93 -4.02 -9.93
N HIS A 76 6.02 -4.56 -11.15
CA HIS A 76 7.19 -4.45 -12.02
C HIS A 76 7.36 -3.03 -12.63
N ARG A 77 7.60 -2.05 -11.77
CA ARG A 77 7.78 -0.62 -12.08
C ARG A 77 8.77 -0.02 -11.10
N ASN A 78 9.27 1.16 -11.42
CA ASN A 78 10.08 1.95 -10.49
C ASN A 78 9.20 2.89 -9.64
N HIS A 79 9.79 3.53 -8.65
CA HIS A 79 9.07 4.37 -7.68
C HIS A 79 8.19 5.46 -8.33
N ILE A 80 8.65 6.08 -9.41
CA ILE A 80 7.94 7.19 -10.08
C ILE A 80 6.83 6.67 -11.02
N LYS A 81 6.90 5.39 -11.40
CA LYS A 81 6.01 4.76 -12.38
C LYS A 81 5.07 3.71 -11.79
N ILE A 82 5.20 3.38 -10.50
CA ILE A 82 4.45 2.29 -9.86
C ILE A 82 2.92 2.49 -9.90
N THR A 83 2.46 3.74 -9.95
CA THR A 83 1.04 4.11 -10.08
C THR A 83 0.63 4.55 -11.48
N LYS A 84 1.55 4.56 -12.46
CA LYS A 84 1.32 5.11 -13.80
C LYS A 84 1.04 3.98 -14.78
N PHE A 85 -0.19 3.50 -14.76
CA PHE A 85 -0.64 2.42 -15.65
C PHE A 85 -0.94 2.96 -17.06
N VAL A 86 -0.55 2.19 -18.07
CA VAL A 86 -0.77 2.54 -19.48
C VAL A 86 -2.17 2.16 -19.98
N GLY A 87 -2.94 1.41 -19.19
CA GLY A 87 -4.28 0.95 -19.54
C GLY A 87 -4.72 -0.24 -18.69
N VAL A 88 -5.93 -0.73 -18.96
CA VAL A 88 -6.60 -1.79 -18.17
C VAL A 88 -5.90 -3.14 -18.21
N ASN A 89 -5.18 -3.43 -19.30
CA ASN A 89 -4.42 -4.68 -19.47
C ASN A 89 -3.01 -4.60 -18.85
N ASN A 90 -2.65 -3.49 -18.20
CA ASN A 90 -1.36 -3.39 -17.54
C ASN A 90 -1.31 -4.34 -16.33
N PRO A 91 -0.26 -5.15 -16.15
CA PRO A 91 -0.17 -6.08 -15.03
C PRO A 91 -0.33 -5.39 -13.66
N GLY A 92 0.30 -4.23 -13.45
CA GLY A 92 0.15 -3.48 -12.21
C GLY A 92 -1.27 -2.94 -11.98
N PHE A 93 -1.98 -2.56 -13.06
CA PHE A 93 -3.38 -2.16 -12.96
C PHE A 93 -4.27 -3.33 -12.56
N ILE A 94 -4.08 -4.50 -13.19
CA ILE A 94 -4.83 -5.72 -12.88
C ILE A 94 -4.61 -6.12 -11.42
N THR A 95 -3.35 -6.09 -10.95
CA THR A 95 -3.01 -6.41 -9.56
C THR A 95 -3.70 -5.46 -8.58
N VAL A 96 -3.61 -4.14 -8.80
CA VAL A 96 -4.22 -3.15 -7.90
C VAL A 96 -5.75 -3.20 -7.94
N SER A 97 -6.35 -3.29 -9.14
CA SER A 97 -7.80 -3.40 -9.29
C SER A 97 -8.37 -4.71 -8.73
N GLY A 98 -7.59 -5.80 -8.77
CA GLY A 98 -7.93 -7.06 -8.11
C GLY A 98 -8.09 -6.92 -6.59
N GLU A 99 -7.15 -6.21 -5.93
CA GLU A 99 -7.24 -5.93 -4.49
C GLU A 99 -8.44 -5.03 -4.15
N PHE A 100 -8.69 -3.99 -4.95
CA PHE A 100 -9.90 -3.18 -4.79
C PHE A 100 -11.18 -3.99 -4.95
N TYR A 101 -11.23 -4.89 -5.92
CA TYR A 101 -12.39 -5.74 -6.13
C TYR A 101 -12.59 -6.73 -4.98
N ARG A 102 -11.50 -7.30 -4.43
CA ARG A 102 -11.55 -8.12 -3.23
C ARG A 102 -12.17 -7.36 -2.06
N TRP A 103 -11.66 -6.16 -1.75
CA TRP A 103 -12.21 -5.30 -0.69
C TRP A 103 -13.67 -4.94 -0.93
N ALA A 104 -14.04 -4.56 -2.16
CA ALA A 104 -15.42 -4.23 -2.49
C ALA A 104 -16.39 -5.41 -2.21
N LYS A 105 -15.97 -6.64 -2.48
CA LYS A 105 -16.76 -7.85 -2.17
C LYS A 105 -16.86 -8.10 -0.67
N GLU A 106 -15.78 -7.91 0.08
CA GLU A 106 -15.77 -8.11 1.53
C GLU A 106 -16.68 -7.09 2.22
N VAL A 107 -16.59 -5.81 1.86
CA VAL A 107 -17.46 -4.76 2.39
C VAL A 107 -18.92 -5.02 2.03
N ALA A 108 -19.20 -5.36 0.76
CA ALA A 108 -20.56 -5.69 0.34
C ALA A 108 -21.13 -6.93 1.05
N ALA A 109 -20.29 -7.92 1.38
CA ALA A 109 -20.70 -9.10 2.14
C ALA A 109 -21.08 -8.77 3.59
N VAL A 110 -20.36 -7.84 4.22
CA VAL A 110 -20.68 -7.34 5.57
C VAL A 110 -22.00 -6.56 5.59
N ASP A 111 -22.29 -5.81 4.53
CA ASP A 111 -23.53 -5.04 4.40
C ASP A 111 -24.75 -5.89 3.96
N THR A 112 -24.55 -7.19 3.66
CA THR A 112 -25.68 -8.06 3.30
C THR A 112 -26.57 -8.30 4.53
N PRO A 113 -27.85 -7.93 4.48
CA PRO A 113 -28.75 -8.14 5.62
C PRO A 113 -28.93 -9.63 5.92
N TRP A 114 -29.02 -10.00 7.20
CA TRP A 114 -29.10 -11.39 7.68
C TRP A 114 -30.20 -12.24 7.00
N TYR A 115 -31.26 -11.61 6.48
CA TYR A 115 -32.36 -12.28 5.76
C TYR A 115 -31.99 -12.74 4.33
N ALA A 116 -30.95 -12.17 3.70
CA ALA A 116 -30.47 -12.59 2.38
C ALA A 116 -29.56 -13.83 2.45
N ILE A 117 -29.14 -14.22 3.67
CA ILE A 117 -28.31 -15.41 3.92
C ILE A 117 -29.20 -16.65 4.12
N SER A 118 -30.39 -16.49 4.71
CA SER A 118 -31.36 -17.57 4.92
C SER A 118 -32.00 -18.13 3.65
N ASP A 119 -31.93 -17.41 2.53
CA ASP A 119 -32.53 -17.84 1.25
C ASP A 119 -31.61 -18.79 0.45
N ARG A 120 -30.32 -18.89 0.82
CA ARG A 120 -29.36 -19.77 0.15
C ARG A 120 -29.26 -21.18 0.75
N SER A 121 -29.90 -21.45 1.89
CA SER A 121 -29.97 -22.79 2.49
C SER A 121 -31.11 -23.66 1.93
N HIS A 122 -31.89 -23.17 0.97
CA HIS A 122 -33.05 -23.86 0.40
C HIS A 122 -32.97 -24.14 -1.11
N VAL A 123 -31.76 -24.27 -1.67
CA VAL A 123 -31.59 -24.87 -3.00
C VAL A 123 -30.87 -26.20 -2.82
N LYS A 124 -31.65 -27.28 -2.80
CA LYS A 124 -31.20 -28.66 -2.98
C LYS A 124 -30.75 -28.88 -4.41
#